data_AF-A0A976L4S1-F1
#
_entry.id   AF-A0A976L4S1-F1
#
_cell.length_a   1.000
_cell.length_b   1.000
_cell.length_c   1.000
_cell.angle_alpha   90.00
_cell.angle_beta   90.00
_cell.angle_gamma   90.00
#
_symmetry.space_group_name_H-M   'P 1'
#
loop_
_entity.id
_entity.type
_entity.pdbx_description
1 polymer ?
#
loop_
_entity_poly.entity_id
_entity_poly.type
_entity_poly.pdbx_seq_one_letter_code
_entity_poly.pdbx_strand_id
1 'polypeptide(L)'
;MPTFCSSWGLAALLCVSAVACGGEPGEEKPKPKLKKSRSLADIAAAQPKMTAEELAEARKKSGFKTDAEIAAENAAMFEKGAREYVKSRLKSYRKLVGDLRGFLDKLEKQAPKWATSGRGQKNFERFAAKYKKDTKAFVTRYDDLTAKGSEGGNTQALLGKAVRAWDDNLRDIGPELGSQSAFGELLASIRADLDKVDQALTDIEKDESLVAAKPGK
;
A
#
# COMPACT_ATOMS: atom_id res chain seq x y z
N MET A 1 34.72 5.62 -25.50
CA MET A 1 36.18 5.33 -25.50
C MET A 1 36.89 6.58 -25.01
N PRO A 2 37.89 6.55 -24.10
CA PRO A 2 38.51 5.47 -23.31
C PRO A 2 37.96 5.45 -21.85
N THR A 3 37.83 4.35 -21.09
CA THR A 3 38.75 3.34 -20.50
C THR A 3 39.68 3.82 -19.38
N PHE A 4 39.33 3.44 -18.14
CA PHE A 4 40.20 3.14 -16.98
C PHE A 4 39.54 1.89 -16.33
N CYS A 5 40.07 0.65 -16.38
CA CYS A 5 41.26 0.07 -15.73
C CYS A 5 41.45 0.61 -14.30
N SER A 6 41.41 -0.17 -13.22
CA SER A 6 41.91 -1.53 -12.95
C SER A 6 41.30 -2.03 -11.60
N SER A 7 40.82 -3.28 -11.46
CA SER A 7 41.46 -4.43 -10.75
C SER A 7 42.37 -3.99 -9.58
N TRP A 8 42.27 -4.51 -8.34
CA TRP A 8 42.64 -5.83 -7.79
C TRP A 8 41.72 -6.11 -6.56
N GLY A 9 41.48 -7.29 -5.96
CA GLY A 9 42.13 -8.60 -5.93
C GLY A 9 42.01 -9.17 -4.49
N LEU A 10 41.87 -10.51 -4.38
CA LEU A 10 41.94 -11.40 -3.19
C LEU A 10 40.74 -11.42 -2.22
N ALA A 11 39.97 -12.50 -2.05
CA ALA A 11 40.26 -13.93 -1.77
C ALA A 11 40.54 -14.27 -0.29
N ALA A 12 39.57 -14.99 0.29
CA ALA A 12 39.65 -16.05 1.30
C ALA A 12 40.35 -15.81 2.66
N LEU A 13 39.59 -16.05 3.74
CA LEU A 13 40.01 -17.05 4.73
C LEU A 13 38.81 -17.59 5.55
N LEU A 14 38.53 -18.87 5.35
CA LEU A 14 37.75 -19.73 6.24
C LEU A 14 38.62 -20.04 7.47
N CYS A 15 38.13 -19.75 8.68
CA CYS A 15 38.67 -20.32 9.92
C CYS A 15 37.55 -21.05 10.66
N VAL A 16 37.53 -22.37 10.49
CA VAL A 16 36.84 -23.33 11.35
C VAL A 16 37.81 -23.68 12.47
N SER A 17 37.46 -23.36 13.71
CA SER A 17 38.15 -23.88 14.90
C SER A 17 37.18 -24.79 15.67
N ALA A 18 37.34 -26.09 15.45
CA ALA A 18 36.76 -27.12 16.29
C ALA A 18 37.60 -27.24 17.58
N VAL A 19 36.96 -27.02 18.73
CA VAL A 19 37.50 -27.38 20.05
C VAL A 19 37.15 -28.83 20.33
N ALA A 20 38.18 -29.60 20.70
CA ALA A 20 38.13 -31.01 21.03
C ALA A 20 37.85 -31.27 22.53
N CYS A 21 37.14 -32.38 22.76
CA CYS A 21 37.26 -33.36 23.84
C CYS A 21 36.97 -32.95 25.30
N GLY A 22 35.85 -33.48 25.82
CA GLY A 22 35.60 -33.67 27.24
C GLY A 22 34.31 -34.45 27.46
N GLY A 23 34.34 -35.78 27.34
CA GLY A 23 33.19 -36.64 27.62
C GLY A 23 33.55 -38.13 27.58
N GLU A 24 33.37 -38.80 28.72
CA GLU A 24 33.63 -40.22 28.99
C GLU A 24 32.88 -41.17 28.03
N PRO A 25 33.37 -42.42 27.84
CA PRO A 25 32.69 -43.42 27.01
C PRO A 25 31.48 -44.00 27.76
N GLY A 26 30.34 -43.31 27.70
CA GLY A 26 29.05 -43.87 28.07
C GLY A 26 28.58 -44.88 27.03
N GLU A 27 28.18 -46.07 27.48
CA GLU A 27 27.57 -47.12 26.65
C GLU A 27 26.48 -46.55 25.73
N GLU A 28 26.73 -46.64 24.43
CA GLU A 28 25.83 -46.14 23.39
C GLU A 28 24.60 -47.07 23.33
N LYS A 29 23.51 -46.67 24.01
CA LYS A 29 22.18 -47.24 23.76
C LYS A 29 21.90 -47.16 22.25
N PRO A 30 21.42 -48.24 21.60
CA PRO A 30 21.21 -48.23 20.16
C PRO A 30 20.22 -47.13 19.79
N LYS A 31 20.71 -46.12 19.07
CA LYS A 31 19.88 -45.04 18.52
C LYS A 31 18.77 -45.70 17.68
N PRO A 32 17.48 -45.35 17.89
CA PRO A 32 16.42 -45.87 17.05
C PRO A 32 16.73 -45.50 15.61
N LYS A 33 16.92 -46.51 14.76
CA LYS A 33 17.17 -46.32 13.33
C LYS A 33 15.97 -45.56 12.76
N LEU A 34 16.14 -44.27 12.50
CA LEU A 34 15.18 -43.49 11.73
C LEU A 34 14.97 -44.24 10.41
N LYS A 35 13.74 -44.70 10.17
CA LYS A 35 13.36 -45.36 8.92
C LYS A 35 13.82 -44.45 7.78
N LYS A 36 14.61 -45.00 6.84
CA LYS A 36 15.07 -44.33 5.62
C LYS A 36 13.93 -43.47 5.08
N SER A 37 14.11 -42.15 5.04
CA SER A 37 13.15 -41.26 4.40
C SER A 37 12.97 -41.71 2.96
N ARG A 38 11.72 -41.93 2.54
CA ARG A 38 11.41 -42.23 1.14
C ARG A 38 11.92 -41.07 0.28
N SER A 39 12.50 -41.37 -0.87
CA SER A 39 12.92 -40.33 -1.80
C SER A 39 11.70 -39.59 -2.35
N LEU A 40 11.87 -38.35 -2.80
CA LEU A 40 10.78 -37.60 -3.47
C LEU A 40 10.20 -38.38 -4.67
N ALA A 41 11.03 -39.18 -5.35
CA ALA A 41 10.59 -40.04 -6.44
C ALA A 41 9.68 -41.18 -5.94
N ASP A 42 10.00 -41.79 -4.79
CA ASP A 42 9.17 -42.86 -4.19
C ASP A 42 7.83 -42.32 -3.67
N ILE A 43 7.81 -41.06 -3.19
CA ILE A 43 6.59 -40.38 -2.75
C ILE A 43 5.70 -40.03 -3.95
N ALA A 44 6.28 -39.53 -5.03
CA ALA A 44 5.55 -39.22 -6.26
C ALA A 44 4.98 -40.47 -6.94
N ALA A 45 5.71 -41.59 -6.91
CA ALA A 45 5.26 -42.87 -7.47
C ALA A 45 4.15 -43.54 -6.64
N ALA A 46 4.01 -43.20 -5.36
CA ALA A 46 2.99 -43.74 -4.47
C ALA A 46 1.68 -42.92 -4.43
N GLN A 47 1.64 -41.75 -5.08
CA GLN A 47 0.43 -40.95 -5.18
C GLN A 47 -0.54 -41.62 -6.18
N PRO A 48 -1.77 -41.99 -5.78
CA PRO A 48 -2.76 -42.47 -6.73
C PRO A 48 -2.99 -41.39 -7.81
N LYS A 49 -2.98 -41.79 -9.09
CA LYS A 49 -3.33 -40.91 -10.22
C LYS A 49 -4.81 -40.56 -10.14
N MET A 50 -5.15 -39.60 -9.28
CA MET A 50 -6.48 -39.03 -9.19
C MET A 50 -6.68 -38.02 -10.32
N THR A 51 -7.88 -37.99 -10.88
CA THR A 51 -8.31 -36.93 -11.79
C THR A 51 -8.37 -35.57 -11.06
N ALA A 52 -8.39 -34.47 -11.81
CA ALA A 52 -8.44 -33.13 -11.20
C ALA A 52 -9.67 -32.92 -10.30
N GLU A 53 -10.81 -33.52 -10.67
CA GLU A 53 -12.05 -33.49 -9.88
C GLU A 53 -11.94 -34.33 -8.61
N GLU A 54 -11.38 -35.55 -8.68
CA GLU A 54 -11.16 -36.40 -7.51
C GLU A 54 -10.16 -35.77 -6.52
N LEU A 55 -9.14 -35.07 -7.03
CA LEU A 55 -8.20 -34.30 -6.20
C LEU A 55 -8.88 -33.12 -5.50
N ALA A 56 -9.79 -32.42 -6.17
CA ALA A 56 -10.55 -31.32 -5.56
C ALA A 56 -11.51 -31.84 -4.47
N GLU A 57 -12.17 -32.97 -4.71
CA GLU A 57 -13.08 -33.59 -3.74
C GLU A 57 -12.32 -34.20 -2.55
N ALA A 58 -11.14 -34.80 -2.79
CA ALA A 58 -10.25 -35.29 -1.75
C ALA A 58 -9.70 -34.14 -0.89
N ARG A 59 -9.31 -33.00 -1.49
CA ARG A 59 -8.91 -31.78 -0.76
C ARG A 59 -10.03 -31.26 0.14
N LYS A 60 -11.26 -31.23 -0.39
CA LYS A 60 -12.47 -30.86 0.38
C LYS A 60 -12.72 -31.81 1.55
N LYS A 61 -12.63 -33.13 1.32
CA LYS A 61 -12.85 -34.17 2.36
C LYS A 61 -11.75 -34.21 3.42
N SER A 62 -10.54 -33.75 3.10
CA SER A 62 -9.41 -33.70 4.03
C SER A 62 -9.30 -32.38 4.80
N GLY A 63 -10.26 -31.46 4.62
CA GLY A 63 -10.31 -30.19 5.33
C GLY A 63 -9.24 -29.18 4.88
N PHE A 64 -8.61 -29.41 3.71
CA PHE A 64 -7.70 -28.42 3.14
C PHE A 64 -8.51 -27.25 2.58
N LYS A 65 -8.09 -26.04 2.94
CA LYS A 65 -8.65 -24.81 2.38
C LYS A 65 -8.42 -24.80 0.87
N THR A 66 -9.43 -24.34 0.15
CA THR A 66 -9.34 -24.05 -1.29
C THR A 66 -8.45 -22.84 -1.53
N ASP A 67 -7.91 -22.72 -2.75
CA ASP A 67 -7.11 -21.56 -3.14
C ASP A 67 -7.88 -20.24 -2.96
N ALA A 68 -9.20 -20.27 -3.19
CA ALA A 68 -10.09 -19.13 -2.97
C ALA A 68 -10.19 -18.74 -1.48
N GLU A 69 -10.30 -19.72 -0.58
CA GLU A 69 -10.32 -19.47 0.87
C GLU A 69 -8.97 -18.93 1.35
N ILE A 70 -7.85 -19.48 0.87
CA ILE A 70 -6.51 -18.99 1.19
C ILE A 70 -6.32 -17.55 0.69
N ALA A 71 -6.75 -17.25 -0.53
CA ALA A 71 -6.68 -15.91 -1.09
C ALA A 71 -7.52 -14.91 -0.29
N ALA A 72 -8.73 -15.30 0.13
CA ALA A 72 -9.61 -14.47 0.94
C ALA A 72 -9.03 -14.20 2.35
N GLU A 73 -8.47 -15.22 3.00
CA GLU A 73 -7.80 -15.06 4.29
C GLU A 73 -6.57 -14.16 4.20
N ASN A 74 -5.75 -14.35 3.17
CA ASN A 74 -4.60 -13.49 2.91
C ASN A 74 -5.04 -12.04 2.70
N ALA A 75 -6.06 -11.81 1.85
CA ALA A 75 -6.60 -10.48 1.62
C ALA A 75 -7.14 -9.83 2.91
N ALA A 76 -7.82 -10.59 3.76
CA ALA A 76 -8.30 -10.10 5.06
C ALA A 76 -7.15 -9.73 6.01
N MET A 77 -6.08 -10.51 6.03
CA MET A 77 -4.88 -10.22 6.84
C MET A 77 -4.13 -8.99 6.32
N PHE A 78 -3.98 -8.84 5.00
CA PHE A 78 -3.40 -7.65 4.40
C PHE A 78 -4.23 -6.40 4.70
N GLU A 79 -5.55 -6.48 4.53
CA GLU A 79 -6.45 -5.36 4.80
C GLU A 79 -6.45 -5.00 6.29
N LYS A 80 -6.39 -5.98 7.20
CA LYS A 80 -6.22 -5.70 8.63
C LYS A 80 -4.94 -4.91 8.89
N GLY A 81 -3.79 -5.38 8.39
CA GLY A 81 -2.52 -4.68 8.55
C GLY A 81 -2.53 -3.26 7.96
N ALA A 82 -3.19 -3.08 6.81
CA ALA A 82 -3.40 -1.78 6.20
C ALA A 82 -4.28 -0.85 7.05
N ARG A 83 -5.37 -1.35 7.62
CA ARG A 83 -6.22 -0.57 8.53
C ARG A 83 -5.49 -0.21 9.83
N GLU A 84 -4.64 -1.09 10.35
CA GLU A 84 -3.74 -0.80 11.49
C GLU A 84 -2.71 0.29 11.17
N TYR A 85 -2.15 0.27 9.94
CA TYR A 85 -1.29 1.34 9.42
C TYR A 85 -2.02 2.67 9.41
N VAL A 86 -3.24 2.72 8.86
CA VAL A 86 -4.07 3.93 8.83
C VAL A 86 -4.42 4.39 10.24
N LYS A 87 -4.79 3.47 11.15
CA LYS A 87 -5.14 3.77 12.55
C LYS A 87 -4.03 4.52 13.27
N SER A 88 -2.79 4.06 13.12
CA SER A 88 -1.62 4.73 13.70
C SER A 88 -1.33 6.13 13.14
N ARG A 89 -1.96 6.49 12.00
CA ARG A 89 -1.74 7.72 11.24
C ARG A 89 -3.03 8.51 11.00
N LEU A 90 -4.09 8.25 11.77
CA LEU A 90 -5.44 8.83 11.55
C LEU A 90 -5.40 10.35 11.39
N LYS A 91 -4.66 11.04 12.27
CA LYS A 91 -4.53 12.51 12.21
C LYS A 91 -3.95 12.99 10.87
N SER A 92 -2.97 12.29 10.33
CA SER A 92 -2.35 12.63 9.04
C SER A 92 -3.29 12.38 7.88
N TYR A 93 -4.04 11.26 7.89
CA TYR A 93 -5.05 10.97 6.88
C TYR A 93 -6.19 12.01 6.91
N ARG A 94 -6.74 12.32 8.10
CA ARG A 94 -7.75 13.36 8.26
C ARG A 94 -7.24 14.73 7.80
N LYS A 95 -5.96 15.04 8.05
CA LYS A 95 -5.34 16.26 7.55
C LYS A 95 -5.29 16.30 6.01
N LEU A 96 -4.94 15.20 5.34
CA LEU A 96 -4.95 15.16 3.87
C LEU A 96 -6.36 15.38 3.31
N VAL A 97 -7.37 14.74 3.90
CA VAL A 97 -8.78 14.96 3.50
C VAL A 97 -9.16 16.43 3.67
N GLY A 98 -8.86 17.03 4.83
CA GLY A 98 -9.12 18.45 5.09
C GLY A 98 -8.38 19.40 4.16
N ASP A 99 -7.10 19.14 3.88
CA ASP A 99 -6.29 19.92 2.94
C ASP A 99 -6.91 19.87 1.53
N LEU A 100 -7.34 18.69 1.07
CA LEU A 100 -7.94 18.52 -0.25
C LEU A 100 -9.27 19.26 -0.36
N ARG A 101 -10.16 19.14 0.64
CA ARG A 101 -11.39 19.96 0.71
C ARG A 101 -11.08 21.45 0.65
N GLY A 102 -10.05 21.89 1.36
CA GLY A 102 -9.58 23.27 1.32
C GLY A 102 -9.14 23.74 -0.07
N PHE A 103 -8.59 22.86 -0.91
CA PHE A 103 -8.31 23.19 -2.32
C PHE A 103 -9.59 23.32 -3.14
N LEU A 104 -10.55 22.40 -2.99
CA LEU A 104 -11.84 22.46 -3.68
C LEU A 104 -12.58 23.76 -3.37
N ASP A 105 -12.64 24.15 -2.09
CA ASP A 105 -13.30 25.38 -1.65
C ASP A 105 -12.61 26.64 -2.19
N LYS A 106 -11.27 26.64 -2.25
CA LYS A 106 -10.52 27.75 -2.85
C LYS A 106 -10.84 27.88 -4.34
N LEU A 107 -10.90 26.77 -5.07
CA LEU A 107 -11.23 26.77 -6.49
C LEU A 107 -12.65 27.28 -6.72
N GLU A 108 -13.64 26.74 -6.01
CA GLU A 108 -15.04 27.16 -6.10
C GLU A 108 -15.22 28.66 -5.89
N LYS A 109 -14.50 29.23 -4.91
CA LYS A 109 -14.60 30.67 -4.56
C LYS A 109 -13.81 31.60 -5.48
N GLN A 110 -12.77 31.11 -6.15
CA GLN A 110 -11.87 31.95 -6.94
C GLN A 110 -12.12 31.84 -8.44
N ALA A 111 -12.47 30.64 -8.94
CA ALA A 111 -12.64 30.40 -10.36
C ALA A 111 -13.64 31.35 -11.06
N PRO A 112 -14.81 31.68 -10.46
CA PRO A 112 -15.76 32.63 -11.07
C PRO A 112 -15.22 34.07 -11.22
N LYS A 113 -14.15 34.43 -10.49
CA LYS A 113 -13.57 35.78 -10.50
C LYS A 113 -12.53 35.98 -11.60
N TRP A 114 -12.09 34.90 -12.23
CA TRP A 114 -11.07 34.93 -13.28
C TRP A 114 -11.65 35.30 -14.64
N ALA A 115 -12.86 34.84 -14.96
CA ALA A 115 -13.54 35.11 -16.24
C ALA A 115 -14.19 36.52 -16.31
N THR A 116 -14.47 37.16 -15.18
CA THR A 116 -15.44 38.28 -15.10
C THR A 116 -14.83 39.67 -14.88
N SER A 117 -13.50 39.80 -14.80
CA SER A 117 -12.89 41.09 -14.47
C SER A 117 -11.81 41.51 -15.46
N GLY A 118 -11.69 42.82 -15.72
CA GLY A 118 -10.54 43.39 -16.46
C GLY A 118 -9.17 43.16 -15.80
N ARG A 119 -9.15 42.52 -14.61
CA ARG A 119 -7.95 42.05 -13.89
C ARG A 119 -7.95 40.52 -13.69
N GLY A 120 -8.84 39.80 -14.37
CA GLY A 120 -9.10 38.36 -14.20
C GLY A 120 -7.85 37.53 -14.40
N GLN A 121 -7.12 37.82 -15.48
CA GLN A 121 -5.84 37.19 -15.79
C GLN A 121 -4.80 37.37 -14.68
N LYS A 122 -4.60 38.60 -14.18
CA LYS A 122 -3.64 38.90 -13.10
C LYS A 122 -4.03 38.23 -11.77
N ASN A 123 -5.33 38.14 -11.49
CA ASN A 123 -5.84 37.45 -10.30
C ASN A 123 -5.63 35.93 -10.42
N PHE A 124 -5.88 35.37 -11.60
CA PHE A 124 -5.63 33.98 -11.91
C PHE A 124 -4.14 33.65 -11.76
N GLU A 125 -3.23 34.39 -12.38
CA GLU A 125 -1.78 34.15 -12.30
C GLU A 125 -1.25 34.12 -10.87
N ARG A 126 -1.69 35.08 -10.03
CA ARG A 126 -1.34 35.13 -8.61
C ARG A 126 -1.86 33.91 -7.86
N PHE A 127 -3.10 33.51 -8.13
CA PHE A 127 -3.69 32.33 -7.53
C PHE A 127 -2.94 31.07 -7.97
N ALA A 128 -2.77 30.86 -9.27
CA ALA A 128 -2.15 29.70 -9.88
C ALA A 128 -0.72 29.47 -9.36
N ALA A 129 0.07 30.53 -9.20
CA ALA A 129 1.43 30.43 -8.67
C ALA A 129 1.46 29.87 -7.23
N LYS A 130 0.60 30.42 -6.34
CA LYS A 130 0.48 29.93 -4.96
C LYS A 130 -0.12 28.52 -4.94
N TYR A 131 -1.16 28.30 -5.72
CA TYR A 131 -1.88 27.04 -5.83
C TYR A 131 -0.92 25.92 -6.22
N LYS A 132 -0.15 26.07 -7.31
CA LYS A 132 0.85 25.10 -7.77
C LYS A 132 1.87 24.71 -6.70
N LYS A 133 2.30 25.67 -5.86
CA LYS A 133 3.21 25.40 -4.74
C LYS A 133 2.51 24.58 -3.65
N ASP A 134 1.32 24.99 -3.25
CA ASP A 134 0.56 24.32 -2.19
C ASP A 134 0.16 22.88 -2.62
N THR A 135 -0.25 22.69 -3.88
CA THR A 135 -0.62 21.38 -4.44
C THR A 135 0.58 20.45 -4.57
N LYS A 136 1.75 20.95 -4.99
CA LYS A 136 2.99 20.16 -4.98
C LYS A 136 3.33 19.68 -3.56
N ALA A 137 3.24 20.56 -2.57
CA ALA A 137 3.51 20.19 -1.19
C ALA A 137 2.49 19.17 -0.64
N PHE A 138 1.24 19.24 -1.09
CA PHE A 138 0.22 18.25 -0.76
C PHE A 138 0.54 16.88 -1.35
N VAL A 139 0.87 16.80 -2.65
CA VAL A 139 1.22 15.54 -3.31
C VAL A 139 2.41 14.88 -2.62
N THR A 140 3.46 15.63 -2.27
CA THR A 140 4.59 15.08 -1.50
C THR A 140 4.13 14.47 -0.17
N ARG A 141 3.29 15.16 0.61
CA ARG A 141 2.77 14.60 1.88
C ARG A 141 1.87 13.38 1.67
N TYR A 142 1.09 13.37 0.60
CA TYR A 142 0.27 12.23 0.21
C TYR A 142 1.15 11.02 -0.13
N ASP A 143 2.17 11.21 -0.97
CA ASP A 143 3.11 10.15 -1.34
C ASP A 143 3.87 9.62 -0.12
N ASP A 144 4.37 10.50 0.75
CA ASP A 144 5.10 10.11 1.96
C ASP A 144 4.20 9.33 2.93
N LEU A 145 2.97 9.81 3.16
CA LEU A 145 2.03 9.17 4.09
C LEU A 145 1.58 7.79 3.59
N THR A 146 1.57 7.58 2.29
CA THR A 146 0.97 6.39 1.66
C THR A 146 2.03 5.46 1.09
N ALA A 147 3.31 5.77 1.31
CA ALA A 147 4.45 5.11 0.69
C ALA A 147 4.27 4.96 -0.83
N LYS A 148 3.89 6.06 -1.49
CA LYS A 148 3.56 6.12 -2.93
C LYS A 148 2.42 5.16 -3.31
N GLY A 149 1.45 5.02 -2.43
CA GLY A 149 0.28 4.17 -2.60
C GLY A 149 0.46 2.69 -2.25
N SER A 150 1.60 2.26 -1.70
CA SER A 150 1.77 0.87 -1.26
C SER A 150 1.15 0.56 0.11
N GLU A 151 0.80 1.57 0.89
CA GLU A 151 0.29 1.43 2.26
C GLU A 151 -1.15 1.93 2.41
N GLY A 152 -1.90 1.34 3.35
CA GLY A 152 -3.23 1.82 3.74
C GLY A 152 -4.43 1.20 3.03
N GLY A 153 -4.21 0.21 2.16
CA GLY A 153 -5.24 -0.73 1.68
C GLY A 153 -6.46 -0.06 1.05
N ASN A 154 -7.65 -0.56 1.36
CA ASN A 154 -8.89 -0.04 0.78
C ASN A 154 -9.15 1.43 1.14
N THR A 155 -8.81 1.88 2.35
CA THR A 155 -8.95 3.29 2.74
C THR A 155 -8.05 4.19 1.88
N GLN A 156 -6.82 3.75 1.61
CA GLN A 156 -5.94 4.47 0.69
C GLN A 156 -6.45 4.43 -0.75
N ALA A 157 -7.05 3.32 -1.20
CA ALA A 157 -7.64 3.26 -2.54
C ALA A 157 -8.77 4.29 -2.72
N LEU A 158 -9.61 4.47 -1.69
CA LEU A 158 -10.65 5.52 -1.66
C LEU A 158 -10.04 6.92 -1.72
N LEU A 159 -9.03 7.21 -0.89
CA LEU A 159 -8.35 8.51 -0.91
C LEU A 159 -7.66 8.76 -2.25
N GLY A 160 -6.96 7.77 -2.80
CA GLY A 160 -6.28 7.84 -4.08
C GLY A 160 -7.24 8.04 -5.26
N LYS A 161 -8.50 7.59 -5.17
CA LYS A 161 -9.53 7.94 -6.16
C LYS A 161 -9.82 9.44 -6.14
N ALA A 162 -10.08 10.01 -4.96
CA ALA A 162 -10.36 11.45 -4.82
C ALA A 162 -9.15 12.32 -5.22
N VAL A 163 -7.94 11.92 -4.81
CA VAL A 163 -6.69 12.62 -5.15
C VAL A 163 -6.45 12.59 -6.66
N ARG A 164 -6.61 11.45 -7.34
CA ARG A 164 -6.45 11.38 -8.81
C ARG A 164 -7.49 12.23 -9.54
N ALA A 165 -8.76 12.14 -9.16
CA ALA A 165 -9.81 12.97 -9.76
C ALA A 165 -9.50 14.47 -9.63
N TRP A 166 -8.96 14.90 -8.49
CA TRP A 166 -8.48 16.26 -8.30
C TRP A 166 -7.20 16.56 -9.10
N ASP A 167 -6.20 15.68 -9.11
CA ASP A 167 -4.92 15.89 -9.78
C ASP A 167 -5.11 16.04 -11.29
N ASP A 168 -5.88 15.14 -11.89
CA ASP A 168 -6.13 15.06 -13.33
C ASP A 168 -6.90 16.27 -13.87
N ASN A 169 -7.77 16.89 -13.05
CA ASN A 169 -8.71 17.91 -13.52
C ASN A 169 -8.46 19.31 -12.94
N LEU A 170 -7.89 19.39 -11.74
CA LEU A 170 -7.91 20.61 -10.93
C LEU A 170 -6.54 21.02 -10.39
N ARG A 171 -5.46 20.29 -10.71
CA ARG A 171 -4.10 20.71 -10.36
C ARG A 171 -3.56 21.77 -11.32
N ASP A 172 -3.75 21.55 -12.62
CA ASP A 172 -3.32 22.44 -13.70
C ASP A 172 -4.53 23.20 -14.25
N ILE A 173 -4.92 24.23 -13.50
CA ILE A 173 -6.10 25.04 -13.76
C ILE A 173 -5.85 26.11 -14.82
N GLY A 174 -6.91 26.48 -15.56
CA GLY A 174 -6.94 27.64 -16.45
C GLY A 174 -7.87 28.76 -15.94
N PRO A 175 -7.77 29.98 -16.49
CA PRO A 175 -8.62 31.11 -16.08
C PRO A 175 -10.11 30.86 -16.37
N GLU A 176 -10.42 30.00 -17.35
CA GLU A 176 -11.78 29.61 -17.73
C GLU A 176 -12.38 28.48 -16.88
N LEU A 177 -11.69 27.98 -15.85
CA LEU A 177 -12.19 26.86 -15.05
C LEU A 177 -13.61 27.12 -14.50
N GLY A 178 -13.88 28.35 -14.07
CA GLY A 178 -15.17 28.74 -13.48
C GLY A 178 -16.32 28.87 -14.48
N SER A 179 -16.04 28.92 -15.78
CA SER A 179 -17.05 28.98 -16.84
C SER A 179 -17.41 27.60 -17.40
N GLN A 180 -16.70 26.54 -16.98
CA GLN A 180 -16.99 25.17 -17.39
C GLN A 180 -18.24 24.63 -16.67
N SER A 181 -19.22 24.17 -17.44
CA SER A 181 -20.48 23.63 -16.91
C SER A 181 -20.28 22.45 -15.95
N ALA A 182 -19.29 21.60 -16.21
CA ALA A 182 -18.96 20.44 -15.40
C ALA A 182 -18.19 20.76 -14.10
N PHE A 183 -17.73 22.00 -13.90
CA PHE A 183 -16.85 22.34 -12.78
C PHE A 183 -17.52 22.10 -11.42
N GLY A 184 -18.76 22.57 -11.24
CA GLY A 184 -19.50 22.35 -9.99
C GLY A 184 -19.77 20.87 -9.71
N GLU A 185 -20.14 20.10 -10.74
CA GLU A 185 -20.40 18.66 -10.62
C GLU A 185 -19.13 17.88 -10.26
N LEU A 186 -17.99 18.24 -10.87
CA LEU A 186 -16.69 17.67 -10.54
C LEU A 186 -16.31 17.92 -9.07
N LEU A 187 -16.46 19.16 -8.58
CA LEU A 187 -16.19 19.48 -7.17
C LEU A 187 -17.08 18.66 -6.23
N ALA A 188 -18.38 18.54 -6.56
CA ALA A 188 -19.31 17.74 -5.78
C ALA A 188 -18.94 16.25 -5.77
N SER A 189 -18.53 15.70 -6.92
CA SER A 189 -18.10 14.31 -7.05
C SER A 189 -16.88 14.00 -6.19
N ILE A 190 -15.85 14.86 -6.23
CA ILE A 190 -14.65 14.68 -5.40
C ILE A 190 -15.00 14.78 -3.91
N ARG A 191 -15.87 15.71 -3.51
CA ARG A 191 -16.34 15.83 -2.12
C ARG A 191 -17.07 14.57 -1.66
N ALA A 192 -17.92 13.99 -2.49
CA ALA A 192 -18.62 12.74 -2.18
C ALA A 192 -17.65 11.55 -2.00
N ASP A 193 -16.58 11.48 -2.79
CA ASP A 193 -15.54 10.48 -2.57
C ASP A 193 -14.74 10.75 -1.27
N LEU A 194 -14.50 12.01 -0.91
CA LEU A 194 -13.89 12.37 0.39
C LEU A 194 -14.79 12.03 1.58
N ASP A 195 -16.12 12.14 1.45
CA ASP A 195 -17.06 11.73 2.50
C ASP A 195 -16.93 10.22 2.79
N LYS A 196 -16.73 9.39 1.76
CA LYS A 196 -16.46 7.95 1.92
C LYS A 196 -15.14 7.68 2.64
N VAL A 197 -14.11 8.49 2.38
CA VAL A 197 -12.83 8.40 3.09
C VAL A 197 -13.02 8.76 4.56
N ASP A 198 -13.73 9.86 4.86
CA ASP A 198 -14.01 10.27 6.24
C ASP A 198 -14.79 9.20 7.02
N GLN A 199 -15.74 8.53 6.37
CA GLN A 199 -16.45 7.39 6.95
C GLN A 199 -15.49 6.23 7.25
N ALA A 200 -14.66 5.82 6.28
CA ALA A 200 -13.70 4.74 6.49
C ALA A 200 -12.70 5.04 7.61
N LEU A 201 -12.22 6.29 7.72
CA LEU A 201 -11.35 6.73 8.82
C LEU A 201 -12.07 6.67 10.17
N THR A 202 -13.35 7.02 10.21
CA THR A 202 -14.18 6.94 11.42
C THR A 202 -14.43 5.50 11.84
N ASP A 203 -14.66 4.61 10.89
CA ASP A 203 -14.82 3.17 11.16
C ASP A 203 -13.53 2.56 11.70
N ILE A 204 -12.36 2.93 11.14
CA ILE A 204 -11.04 2.52 11.64
C ILE A 204 -10.77 3.05 13.05
N GLU A 205 -11.12 4.31 13.32
CA GLU A 205 -10.94 4.92 14.64
C GLU A 205 -11.74 4.17 15.73
N LYS A 206 -12.96 3.76 15.40
CA LYS A 206 -13.88 3.05 16.30
C LYS A 206 -13.63 1.54 16.38
N ASP A 207 -12.85 0.97 15.47
CA ASP A 207 -12.60 -0.47 15.42
C ASP A 207 -11.55 -0.86 16.48
N GLU A 208 -12.02 -1.31 17.64
CA GLU A 208 -11.19 -1.74 18.76
C GLU A 208 -10.35 -3.00 18.46
N SER A 209 -10.69 -3.77 17.43
CA SER A 209 -9.93 -4.98 17.05
C SER A 209 -8.59 -4.68 16.35
N LEU A 210 -8.42 -3.43 15.90
CA LEU A 210 -7.20 -2.95 15.25
C LEU A 210 -6.20 -2.43 16.28
N VAL A 211 -4.99 -2.99 16.26
CA VAL A 211 -3.87 -2.48 17.06
C VAL A 211 -3.08 -1.49 16.21
N ALA A 212 -2.92 -0.25 16.65
CA ALA A 212 -2.16 0.75 15.90
C ALA A 212 -0.74 0.23 15.63
N ALA A 213 -0.37 0.10 14.35
CA ALA A 213 0.96 -0.33 13.95
C ALA A 213 2.01 0.62 14.53
N LYS A 214 3.09 0.09 15.12
CA LYS A 214 4.20 0.94 15.54
C LYS A 214 4.81 1.60 14.31
N PRO A 215 5.02 2.93 14.29
CA PRO A 215 5.77 3.54 13.22
C PRO A 215 7.16 2.91 13.19
N GLY A 216 7.54 2.33 12.04
CA GLY A 216 8.90 1.86 11.80
C GLY A 216 9.88 3.01 12.06
N LYS A 217 10.95 2.72 12.82
CA LYS A 217 12.03 3.67 13.07
C LYS A 217 12.71 4.08 11.78
#